data_AF-A0A3D3KYY0-F1
#
_entry.id   AF-A0A3D3KYY0-F1
#
_cell.length_a   1.000
_cell.length_b   1.000
_cell.length_c   1.000
_cell.angle_alpha   90.00
_cell.angle_beta   90.00
_cell.angle_gamma   90.00
#
_symmetry.space_group_name_H-M   'P 1'
#
loop_
_entity.id
_entity.type
_entity.pdbx_description
1 polymer ?
#
loop_
_entity_poly.entity_id
_entity_poly.type
_entity_poly.pdbx_seq_one_letter_code
_entity_poly.pdbx_strand_id
1 'polypeptide(L)'
;SMPYRALFSQMLRKDTLTRLIDAQALLMVRLHLIGFYWGDVSLSNTLFRRDAGAFAAYLVDAETGELYPDLSTGQREYDLEIARVNIAGELMDLLDGGLIEEKVDPVATSELIMESYRRLWTELTEKESFELGERWRVGARIRRLNELGFDVEEYAIKTTQNGSTIQLQPKVVDAGHHQRRLLRLTGLDAQENQARRLLNDMDTFRADNNPGMDEEYSAHLWVSQVFEPIVRSIPRDLSRKLEPAEAVHEVLEHRWYMSEEQARHIPLAEAVQSYIESVLRHRRDEAAIMLNPDTELLKILEAETEESRYGADESDDEYPDVDD
;
A
#
# COMPACT_ATOMS: atom_id res chain seq x y z
N SER A 1 -11.79 1.70 -18.47
CA SER A 1 -12.83 1.40 -17.47
C SER A 1 -13.67 0.24 -18.01
N MET A 2 -13.99 -0.75 -17.20
CA MET A 2 -14.81 -1.90 -17.62
C MET A 2 -16.02 -2.02 -16.67
N PRO A 3 -17.26 -2.20 -17.16
CA PRO A 3 -18.41 -2.51 -16.31
C PRO A 3 -18.08 -3.68 -15.38
N TYR A 4 -18.66 -3.77 -14.18
CA TYR A 4 -18.41 -4.87 -13.23
C TYR A 4 -18.46 -6.23 -13.95
N ARG A 5 -19.50 -6.48 -14.75
CA ARG A 5 -19.68 -7.70 -15.59
C ARG A 5 -18.55 -8.00 -16.59
N ALA A 6 -17.75 -7.02 -17.00
CA ALA A 6 -16.61 -7.21 -17.91
C ALA A 6 -15.30 -7.59 -17.17
N LEU A 7 -15.26 -7.52 -15.84
CA LEU A 7 -14.20 -8.16 -15.04
C LEU A 7 -14.32 -9.70 -15.01
N PHE A 8 -15.46 -10.25 -15.46
CA PHE A 8 -15.83 -11.66 -15.37
C PHE A 8 -15.51 -12.49 -16.62
N SER A 9 -14.47 -12.12 -17.38
CA SER A 9 -13.98 -12.99 -18.46
C SER A 9 -13.33 -14.28 -17.94
N GLN A 10 -13.11 -14.37 -16.62
CA GLN A 10 -12.59 -15.54 -15.91
C GLN A 10 -13.30 -15.67 -14.55
N MET A 11 -13.44 -16.92 -14.08
CA MET A 11 -14.05 -17.24 -12.78
C MET A 11 -13.34 -16.50 -11.64
N LEU A 12 -14.09 -15.73 -10.84
CA LEU A 12 -13.51 -15.01 -9.71
C LEU A 12 -13.29 -15.94 -8.52
N ARG A 13 -12.08 -15.87 -7.97
CA ARG A 13 -11.74 -16.52 -6.71
C ARG A 13 -12.21 -15.68 -5.52
N LYS A 14 -12.44 -16.34 -4.38
CA LYS A 14 -12.81 -15.70 -3.11
C LYS A 14 -11.95 -14.46 -2.79
N ASP A 15 -10.63 -14.56 -2.89
CA ASP A 15 -9.72 -13.44 -2.57
C ASP A 15 -9.94 -12.20 -3.46
N THR A 16 -10.32 -12.41 -4.73
CA THR A 16 -10.61 -11.31 -5.65
C THR A 16 -11.93 -10.64 -5.29
N LEU A 17 -12.94 -11.41 -4.88
CA LEU A 17 -14.20 -10.87 -4.39
C LEU A 17 -13.99 -10.06 -3.11
N THR A 18 -13.21 -10.56 -2.15
CA THR A 18 -12.88 -9.81 -0.93
C THR A 18 -12.23 -8.46 -1.26
N ARG A 19 -11.27 -8.42 -2.19
CA ARG A 19 -10.65 -7.14 -2.62
C ARG A 19 -11.63 -6.19 -3.33
N LEU A 20 -12.63 -6.70 -4.04
CA LEU A 20 -13.69 -5.87 -4.65
C LEU A 20 -14.60 -5.27 -3.57
N ILE A 21 -14.98 -6.07 -2.57
CA ILE A 21 -15.79 -5.60 -1.42
C ILE A 21 -15.03 -4.54 -0.61
N ASP A 22 -13.74 -4.72 -0.38
CA ASP A 22 -12.91 -3.71 0.31
C ASP A 22 -12.85 -2.39 -0.48
N ALA A 23 -12.72 -2.46 -1.81
CA ALA A 23 -12.76 -1.27 -2.65
C ALA A 23 -14.14 -0.59 -2.64
N GLN A 24 -15.23 -1.37 -2.63
CA GLN A 24 -16.60 -0.86 -2.50
C GLN A 24 -16.80 -0.15 -1.16
N ALA A 25 -16.39 -0.76 -0.05
CA ALA A 25 -16.47 -0.19 1.28
C ALA A 25 -15.70 1.13 1.36
N LEU A 26 -14.49 1.17 0.78
CA LEU A 26 -13.70 2.39 0.69
C LEU A 26 -14.42 3.51 -0.08
N LEU A 27 -15.02 3.20 -1.23
CA LEU A 27 -15.82 4.16 -2.00
C LEU A 27 -16.97 4.73 -1.14
N MET A 28 -17.74 3.86 -0.47
CA MET A 28 -18.83 4.30 0.41
C MET A 28 -18.35 5.22 1.53
N VAL A 29 -17.23 4.89 2.19
CA VAL A 29 -16.65 5.73 3.23
C VAL A 29 -16.29 7.11 2.68
N ARG A 30 -15.67 7.18 1.50
CA ARG A 30 -15.30 8.46 0.86
C ARG A 30 -16.52 9.31 0.55
N LEU A 31 -17.58 8.71 0.02
CA LEU A 31 -18.86 9.40 -0.24
C LEU A 31 -19.48 9.90 1.06
N HIS A 32 -19.53 9.06 2.09
CA HIS A 32 -20.15 9.43 3.36
C HIS A 32 -19.37 10.52 4.11
N LEU A 33 -18.03 10.59 3.95
CA LEU A 33 -17.20 11.65 4.52
C LEU A 33 -17.47 13.03 3.91
N ILE A 34 -17.92 13.09 2.65
CA ILE A 34 -18.30 14.36 2.00
C ILE A 34 -19.79 14.67 2.13
N GLY A 35 -20.52 13.92 2.95
CA GLY A 35 -21.95 14.12 3.15
C GLY A 35 -22.85 13.51 2.08
N PHE A 36 -22.32 12.67 1.19
CA PHE A 36 -23.07 12.08 0.07
C PHE A 36 -23.71 10.75 0.46
N TYR A 37 -25.05 10.71 0.51
CA TYR A 37 -25.86 9.50 0.63
C TYR A 37 -26.15 8.95 -0.77
N TRP A 38 -25.93 7.66 -1.01
CA TRP A 38 -26.02 7.06 -2.34
C TRP A 38 -27.43 6.56 -2.67
N GLY A 39 -28.07 5.80 -1.78
CA GLY A 39 -29.45 5.33 -1.94
C GLY A 39 -29.66 4.17 -2.93
N ASP A 40 -28.65 3.79 -3.72
CA ASP A 40 -28.70 2.60 -4.59
C ASP A 40 -27.31 1.95 -4.75
N VAL A 41 -26.74 1.58 -3.61
CA VAL A 41 -25.39 1.00 -3.55
C VAL A 41 -25.40 -0.41 -4.14
N SER A 42 -24.58 -0.65 -5.16
CA SER A 42 -24.47 -1.95 -5.83
C SER A 42 -23.12 -2.12 -6.54
N LEU A 43 -22.71 -3.35 -6.88
CA LEU A 43 -21.49 -3.56 -7.68
C LEU A 43 -21.76 -3.20 -9.15
N SER A 44 -23.00 -3.32 -9.63
CA SER A 44 -23.39 -2.92 -10.98
C SER A 44 -23.29 -1.41 -11.22
N ASN A 45 -23.56 -0.59 -10.20
CA ASN A 45 -23.41 0.88 -10.23
C ASN A 45 -21.99 1.35 -9.89
N THR A 46 -21.05 0.41 -9.76
CA THR A 46 -19.64 0.68 -9.41
C THR A 46 -18.71 0.26 -10.53
N LEU A 47 -17.86 1.19 -10.94
CA LEU A 47 -16.75 0.91 -11.85
C LEU A 47 -15.51 0.52 -11.05
N PHE A 48 -15.03 -0.68 -11.30
CA PHE A 48 -13.78 -1.17 -10.71
C PHE A 48 -12.62 -1.10 -11.71
N ARG A 49 -11.48 -0.60 -11.25
CA ARG A 49 -10.22 -0.57 -12.00
C ARG A 49 -9.15 -1.30 -11.20
N ARG A 50 -8.40 -2.19 -11.85
CA ARG A 50 -7.20 -2.79 -11.22
C ARG A 50 -6.15 -1.72 -11.01
N ASP A 51 -5.54 -1.71 -9.84
CA ASP A 51 -4.49 -0.77 -9.47
C ASP A 51 -3.43 -1.50 -8.63
N ALA A 52 -2.25 -1.77 -9.20
CA ALA A 52 -1.09 -2.37 -8.54
C ALA A 52 -1.39 -3.53 -7.55
N GLY A 53 -2.25 -4.49 -7.93
CA GLY A 53 -2.61 -5.64 -7.09
C GLY A 53 -3.87 -5.47 -6.22
N ALA A 54 -4.45 -4.27 -6.21
CA ALA A 54 -5.72 -3.93 -5.57
C ALA A 54 -6.79 -3.50 -6.61
N PHE A 55 -7.96 -3.09 -6.12
CA PHE A 55 -9.01 -2.47 -6.92
C PHE A 55 -9.31 -1.05 -6.44
N ALA A 56 -9.47 -0.13 -7.38
CA ALA A 56 -10.08 1.17 -7.17
C ALA A 56 -11.55 1.11 -7.62
N ALA A 57 -12.45 1.68 -6.82
CA ALA A 57 -13.88 1.76 -7.09
C ALA A 57 -14.30 3.20 -7.37
N TYR A 58 -15.18 3.40 -8.35
CA TYR A 58 -15.72 4.69 -8.75
C TYR A 58 -17.23 4.59 -8.92
N LEU A 59 -17.94 5.58 -8.37
CA LEU A 59 -19.37 5.76 -8.55
C LEU A 59 -19.66 6.03 -10.03
N VAL A 60 -20.54 5.25 -10.65
CA VAL A 60 -20.97 5.45 -12.06
C VAL A 60 -22.35 6.07 -12.12
N ASP A 61 -23.25 5.62 -11.26
CA ASP A 61 -24.62 6.10 -11.20
C ASP A 61 -24.90 6.73 -9.83
N ALA A 62 -25.27 8.01 -9.88
CA ALA A 62 -25.56 8.85 -8.72
C ALA A 62 -27.00 9.39 -8.77
N GLU A 63 -27.88 8.85 -9.62
CA GLU A 63 -29.24 9.36 -9.83
C GLU A 63 -30.06 9.45 -8.53
N THR A 64 -29.92 8.46 -7.65
CA THR A 64 -30.60 8.39 -6.36
C THR A 64 -29.84 9.09 -5.22
N GLY A 65 -28.69 9.67 -5.53
CA GLY A 65 -27.78 10.23 -4.55
C GLY A 65 -28.20 11.61 -4.04
N GLU A 66 -27.99 11.86 -2.76
CA GLU A 66 -28.31 13.11 -2.10
C GLU A 66 -27.11 13.64 -1.30
N LEU A 67 -26.83 14.94 -1.44
CA LEU A 67 -25.74 15.59 -0.71
C LEU A 67 -26.29 16.37 0.49
N TYR A 68 -25.74 16.07 1.65
CA TYR A 68 -26.04 16.73 2.92
C TYR A 68 -24.81 17.48 3.44
N PRO A 69 -24.97 18.47 4.35
CA PRO A 69 -23.82 19.07 5.04
C PRO A 69 -23.00 18.03 5.80
N ASP A 70 -23.68 17.10 6.47
CA ASP A 70 -23.11 15.94 7.16
C ASP A 70 -24.12 14.79 7.11
N LEU A 71 -23.65 13.56 6.89
CA LEU A 71 -24.53 12.39 7.03
C LEU A 71 -24.67 11.97 8.49
N SER A 72 -25.91 11.70 8.89
CA SER A 72 -26.21 11.05 10.17
C SER A 72 -25.77 9.58 10.15
N THR A 73 -25.51 9.00 11.33
CA THR A 73 -25.24 7.56 11.46
C THR A 73 -26.37 6.71 10.87
N GLY A 74 -27.63 7.12 11.03
CA GLY A 74 -28.78 6.39 10.49
C GLY A 74 -28.79 6.34 8.96
N GLN A 75 -28.45 7.44 8.28
CA GLN A 75 -28.34 7.46 6.81
C GLN A 75 -27.22 6.54 6.32
N ARG A 76 -26.07 6.55 6.99
CA ARG A 76 -24.93 5.68 6.63
C ARG A 76 -25.25 4.21 6.82
N GLU A 77 -25.86 3.83 7.94
CA GLU A 77 -26.27 2.43 8.20
C GLU A 77 -27.36 1.96 7.22
N TYR A 78 -28.24 2.87 6.78
CA TYR A 78 -29.25 2.54 5.77
C TYR A 78 -28.61 2.27 4.40
N ASP A 79 -27.64 3.09 3.97
CA ASP A 79 -26.87 2.82 2.75
C ASP A 79 -26.09 1.50 2.81
N LEU A 80 -25.55 1.15 3.99
CA LEU A 80 -24.88 -0.14 4.19
C LEU A 80 -25.83 -1.33 4.07
N GLU A 81 -27.05 -1.20 4.58
CA GLU A 81 -28.06 -2.25 4.48
C GLU A 81 -28.51 -2.46 3.03
N ILE A 82 -28.70 -1.37 2.27
CA ILE A 82 -28.94 -1.44 0.82
C ILE A 82 -27.79 -2.16 0.13
N ALA A 83 -26.55 -1.75 0.40
CA ALA A 83 -25.36 -2.36 -0.17
C ALA A 83 -25.31 -3.87 0.12
N ARG A 84 -25.51 -4.27 1.37
CA ARG A 84 -25.48 -5.68 1.81
C ARG A 84 -26.47 -6.55 1.05
N VAL A 85 -27.70 -6.07 0.87
CA VAL A 85 -28.78 -6.80 0.17
C VAL A 85 -28.52 -6.85 -1.33
N ASN A 86 -28.21 -5.71 -1.95
CA ASN A 86 -27.97 -5.64 -3.39
C ASN A 86 -26.77 -6.48 -3.81
N ILE A 87 -25.66 -6.36 -3.07
CA ILE A 87 -24.43 -7.12 -3.33
C ILE A 87 -24.67 -8.62 -3.16
N ALA A 88 -25.42 -9.05 -2.14
CA ALA A 88 -25.75 -10.46 -1.98
C ALA A 88 -26.49 -11.01 -3.20
N GLY A 89 -27.51 -10.28 -3.68
CA GLY A 89 -28.26 -10.65 -4.88
C GLY A 89 -27.39 -10.73 -6.13
N GLU A 90 -26.54 -9.73 -6.37
CA GLU A 90 -25.62 -9.72 -7.50
C GLU A 90 -24.59 -10.85 -7.44
N LEU A 91 -24.10 -11.21 -6.25
CA LEU A 91 -23.19 -12.35 -6.07
C LEU A 91 -23.90 -13.70 -6.27
N MET A 92 -25.19 -13.82 -5.89
CA MET A 92 -25.99 -15.02 -6.19
C MET A 92 -26.18 -15.19 -7.70
N ASP A 93 -26.51 -14.12 -8.42
CA ASP A 93 -26.64 -14.15 -9.88
C ASP A 93 -25.34 -14.60 -10.56
N LEU A 94 -24.19 -14.16 -10.03
CA LEU A 94 -22.88 -14.57 -10.55
C LEU A 94 -22.53 -16.02 -10.22
N LEU A 95 -22.99 -16.53 -9.07
CA LEU A 95 -22.85 -17.94 -8.68
C LEU A 95 -23.64 -18.82 -9.64
N ASP A 96 -24.91 -18.49 -9.87
CA ASP A 96 -25.79 -19.20 -10.80
C ASP A 96 -25.27 -19.14 -12.24
N GLY A 97 -24.60 -18.04 -12.61
CA GLY A 97 -23.92 -17.87 -13.89
C GLY A 97 -22.58 -18.61 -14.03
N GLY A 98 -22.10 -19.30 -12.98
CA GLY A 98 -20.80 -19.99 -12.98
C GLY A 98 -19.60 -19.05 -13.07
N LEU A 99 -19.76 -17.79 -12.67
CA LEU A 99 -18.74 -16.74 -12.76
C LEU A 99 -17.93 -16.57 -11.47
N ILE A 100 -18.35 -17.19 -10.37
CA ILE A 100 -17.62 -17.26 -9.10
C ILE A 100 -17.51 -18.73 -8.64
N GLU A 101 -16.50 -19.03 -7.83
CA GLU A 101 -16.29 -20.40 -7.31
C GLU A 101 -17.50 -20.89 -6.48
N GLU A 102 -17.95 -22.12 -6.69
CA GLU A 102 -19.12 -22.72 -6.01
C GLU A 102 -19.04 -22.70 -4.46
N LYS A 103 -17.82 -22.68 -3.92
CA LYS A 103 -17.57 -22.63 -2.47
C LYS A 103 -17.73 -21.24 -1.85
N VAL A 104 -17.96 -20.20 -2.66
CA VAL A 104 -18.20 -18.84 -2.18
C VAL A 104 -19.63 -18.76 -1.68
N ASP A 105 -19.81 -18.21 -0.47
CA ASP A 105 -21.12 -17.86 0.07
C ASP A 105 -21.40 -16.38 -0.26
N PRO A 106 -22.38 -16.08 -1.14
CA PRO A 106 -22.74 -14.72 -1.52
C PRO A 106 -23.16 -13.85 -0.32
N VAL A 107 -23.89 -14.43 0.63
CA VAL A 107 -24.40 -13.70 1.80
C VAL A 107 -23.25 -13.40 2.72
N ALA A 108 -22.45 -14.40 3.11
CA ALA A 108 -21.30 -14.16 3.98
C ALA A 108 -20.27 -13.21 3.35
N THR A 109 -20.15 -13.20 2.02
CA THR A 109 -19.26 -12.28 1.30
C THR A 109 -19.81 -10.86 1.29
N SER A 110 -21.13 -10.66 1.16
CA SER A 110 -21.72 -9.33 1.22
C SER A 110 -21.62 -8.71 2.62
N GLU A 111 -21.74 -9.52 3.68
CA GLU A 111 -21.58 -9.07 5.08
C GLU A 111 -20.20 -8.43 5.33
N LEU A 112 -19.16 -8.85 4.59
CA LEU A 112 -17.81 -8.26 4.70
C LEU A 112 -17.82 -6.75 4.41
N ILE A 113 -18.77 -6.25 3.61
CA ILE A 113 -18.85 -4.80 3.34
C ILE A 113 -19.10 -4.00 4.60
N MET A 114 -19.93 -4.53 5.52
CA MET A 114 -20.25 -3.83 6.76
C MET A 114 -19.04 -3.80 7.69
N GLU A 115 -18.34 -4.93 7.82
CA GLU A 115 -17.12 -5.00 8.64
C GLU A 115 -16.03 -4.09 8.08
N SER A 116 -15.74 -4.19 6.77
CA SER A 116 -14.75 -3.33 6.12
C SER A 116 -15.13 -1.86 6.21
N TYR A 117 -16.39 -1.49 5.95
CA TYR A 117 -16.85 -0.11 6.08
C TYR A 117 -16.68 0.41 7.51
N ARG A 118 -17.18 -0.32 8.52
CA ARG A 118 -17.13 0.14 9.92
C ARG A 118 -15.70 0.27 10.41
N ARG A 119 -14.83 -0.68 10.06
CA ARG A 119 -13.39 -0.62 10.36
C ARG A 119 -12.75 0.63 9.75
N LEU A 120 -12.99 0.89 8.46
CA LEU A 120 -12.48 2.09 7.77
C LEU A 120 -13.05 3.37 8.38
N TRP A 121 -14.36 3.43 8.62
CA TRP A 121 -15.03 4.60 9.18
C TRP A 121 -14.49 4.96 10.56
N THR A 122 -14.32 3.98 11.44
CA THR A 122 -13.69 4.17 12.75
C THR A 122 -12.26 4.67 12.59
N GLU A 123 -11.44 4.03 11.73
CA GLU A 123 -10.06 4.44 11.49
C GLU A 123 -9.95 5.91 10.99
N LEU A 124 -10.98 6.41 10.30
CA LEU A 124 -10.95 7.76 9.74
C LEU A 124 -11.60 8.83 10.62
N THR A 125 -12.59 8.45 11.42
CA THR A 125 -13.38 9.39 12.21
C THR A 125 -13.03 9.38 13.69
N GLU A 126 -12.37 8.34 14.17
CA GLU A 126 -11.91 8.28 15.55
C GLU A 126 -10.79 9.29 15.78
N LYS A 127 -11.00 10.15 16.78
CA LYS A 127 -10.02 11.16 17.18
C LYS A 127 -8.97 10.49 18.06
N GLU A 128 -7.89 10.01 17.45
CA GLU A 128 -6.71 9.60 18.20
C GLU A 128 -5.87 10.82 18.59
N SER A 129 -5.52 10.92 19.88
CA SER A 129 -4.59 11.92 20.42
C SER A 129 -3.31 11.22 20.85
N PHE A 130 -2.18 11.69 20.34
CA PHE A 130 -0.86 11.18 20.70
C PHE A 130 -0.10 12.19 21.55
N GLU A 131 0.60 11.71 22.58
CA GLU A 131 1.57 12.52 23.32
C GLU A 131 2.79 12.83 22.45
N LEU A 132 3.48 13.95 22.73
CA LEU A 132 4.63 14.38 21.91
C LEU A 132 5.79 13.35 21.88
N GLY A 133 5.91 12.50 22.90
CA GLY A 133 6.90 11.41 22.95
C GLY A 133 6.55 10.20 22.08
N GLU A 134 5.31 10.12 21.60
CA GLU A 134 4.79 9.00 20.83
C GLU A 134 4.70 9.30 19.33
N ARG A 135 5.50 10.25 18.82
CA ARG A 135 5.54 10.64 17.40
C ARG A 135 5.69 9.45 16.43
N TRP A 136 6.36 8.38 16.84
CA TRP A 136 6.48 7.17 16.02
C TRP A 136 5.11 6.51 15.73
N ARG A 137 4.13 6.62 16.65
CA ARG A 137 2.75 6.13 16.49
C ARG A 137 1.97 6.96 15.47
N VAL A 138 2.24 8.26 15.37
CA VAL A 138 1.64 9.16 14.37
C VAL A 138 2.00 8.69 12.96
N GLY A 139 3.29 8.41 12.71
CA GLY A 139 3.74 7.87 11.43
C GLY A 139 3.08 6.54 11.07
N ALA A 140 2.85 5.66 12.06
CA ALA A 140 2.14 4.40 11.88
C ALA A 140 0.67 4.60 11.49
N ARG A 141 -0.03 5.54 12.15
CA ARG A 141 -1.41 5.88 11.78
C ARG A 141 -1.48 6.48 10.37
N ILE A 142 -0.60 7.42 10.02
CA ILE A 142 -0.57 7.99 8.66
C ILE A 142 -0.36 6.90 7.60
N ARG A 143 0.53 5.93 7.83
CA ARG A 143 0.71 4.82 6.88
C ARG A 143 -0.52 3.94 6.74
N ARG A 144 -1.18 3.57 7.84
CA ARG A 144 -2.46 2.84 7.77
C ARG A 144 -3.48 3.63 6.95
N LEU A 145 -3.61 4.94 7.19
CA LEU A 145 -4.49 5.81 6.40
C LEU A 145 -4.11 5.81 4.90
N ASN A 146 -2.82 5.86 4.59
CA ASN A 146 -2.31 5.80 3.23
C ASN A 146 -2.61 4.46 2.53
N GLU A 147 -2.47 3.33 3.24
CA GLU A 147 -2.81 1.98 2.76
C GLU A 147 -4.31 1.88 2.44
N LEU A 148 -5.13 2.58 3.22
CA LEU A 148 -6.56 2.73 2.99
C LEU A 148 -6.88 3.75 1.88
N GLY A 149 -5.88 4.37 1.26
CA GLY A 149 -6.04 5.33 0.17
C GLY A 149 -6.49 6.72 0.63
N PHE A 150 -6.27 7.06 1.89
CA PHE A 150 -6.48 8.41 2.43
C PHE A 150 -5.16 9.14 2.54
N ASP A 151 -5.23 10.46 2.42
CA ASP A 151 -4.10 11.35 2.63
C ASP A 151 -4.22 12.07 3.98
N VAL A 152 -3.08 12.46 4.54
CA VAL A 152 -2.97 13.27 5.74
C VAL A 152 -1.97 14.38 5.45
N GLU A 153 -2.43 15.43 4.76
CA GLU A 153 -1.57 16.57 4.42
C GLU A 153 -1.09 17.34 5.66
N GLU A 154 -1.97 17.50 6.66
CA GLU A 154 -1.65 18.26 7.86
C GLU A 154 -2.31 17.65 9.09
N TYR A 155 -1.67 17.83 10.24
CA TYR A 155 -2.21 17.48 11.53
C TYR A 155 -2.10 18.63 12.52
N ALA A 156 -3.13 18.81 13.33
CA ALA A 156 -3.18 19.88 14.31
C ALA A 156 -2.46 19.44 15.59
N ILE A 157 -1.42 20.17 15.99
CA ILE A 157 -0.83 20.03 17.33
C ILE A 157 -1.61 20.94 18.28
N LYS A 158 -2.29 20.33 19.25
CA LYS A 158 -2.97 21.04 20.33
C LYS A 158 -2.15 20.96 21.60
N THR A 159 -1.50 22.06 21.94
CA THR A 159 -0.85 22.22 23.24
C THR A 159 -1.89 22.58 24.30
N THR A 160 -2.06 21.70 25.28
CA THR A 160 -2.91 21.88 26.46
C THR A 160 -2.06 22.03 27.71
N GLN A 161 -2.66 22.41 28.84
CA GLN A 161 -1.96 22.56 30.12
C GLN A 161 -1.34 21.25 30.63
N ASN A 162 -1.82 20.10 30.15
CA ASN A 162 -1.36 18.76 30.55
C ASN A 162 -0.38 18.11 29.55
N GLY A 163 -0.06 18.76 28.43
CA GLY A 163 0.76 18.18 27.37
C GLY A 163 0.35 18.66 25.98
N SER A 164 1.15 18.33 24.97
CA SER A 164 0.82 18.60 23.57
C SER A 164 0.32 17.32 22.91
N THR A 165 -0.87 17.39 22.34
CA THR A 165 -1.52 16.29 21.62
C THR A 165 -1.51 16.53 20.13
N ILE A 166 -1.33 15.47 19.34
CA ILE A 166 -1.40 15.51 17.88
C ILE A 166 -2.76 14.96 17.43
N GLN A 167 -3.48 15.71 16.60
CA GLN A 167 -4.76 15.30 15.99
C GLN A 167 -4.62 15.23 14.47
N LEU A 168 -4.77 14.03 13.91
CA LEU A 168 -4.74 13.79 12.46
C LEU A 168 -6.13 14.02 11.85
N GLN A 169 -6.18 14.61 10.65
CA GLN A 169 -7.40 14.72 9.86
C GLN A 169 -7.20 14.06 8.50
N PRO A 170 -7.70 12.83 8.30
CA PRO A 170 -7.60 12.17 7.00
C PRO A 170 -8.52 12.84 5.99
N LYS A 171 -8.08 12.87 4.74
CA LYS A 171 -8.87 13.38 3.62
C LYS A 171 -8.70 12.51 2.38
N VAL A 172 -9.65 12.65 1.46
CA VAL A 172 -9.62 11.98 0.16
C VAL A 172 -8.94 12.89 -0.84
N VAL A 173 -7.98 12.36 -1.60
CA VAL A 173 -7.29 13.09 -2.66
C VAL A 173 -7.44 12.37 -4.00
N ASP A 174 -7.38 13.15 -5.07
CA ASP A 174 -7.40 12.63 -6.44
C ASP A 174 -6.14 11.82 -6.76
N ALA A 175 -6.24 10.93 -7.75
CA ALA A 175 -5.05 10.27 -8.31
C ALA A 175 -4.04 11.30 -8.87
N GLY A 176 -2.75 11.06 -8.63
CA GLY A 176 -1.69 11.97 -9.07
C GLY A 176 -1.64 13.27 -8.26
N HIS A 177 -2.38 13.36 -7.15
CA HIS A 177 -2.34 14.51 -6.27
C HIS A 177 -0.92 14.68 -5.69
N HIS A 178 -0.32 13.61 -5.18
CA HIS A 178 0.98 13.66 -4.52
C HIS A 178 2.09 14.00 -5.50
N GLN A 179 2.10 13.38 -6.68
CA GLN A 179 3.00 13.74 -7.77
C GLN A 179 2.96 15.24 -8.09
N ARG A 180 1.76 15.78 -8.33
CA ARG A 180 1.58 17.20 -8.67
C ARG A 180 1.99 18.12 -7.52
N ARG A 181 1.67 17.76 -6.27
CA ARG A 181 2.05 18.54 -5.08
C ARG A 181 3.57 18.53 -4.88
N LEU A 182 4.22 17.36 -4.90
CA LEU A 182 5.67 17.25 -4.75
C LEU A 182 6.40 18.02 -5.85
N LEU A 183 6.01 17.82 -7.12
CA LEU A 183 6.63 18.50 -8.25
C LEU A 183 6.48 20.02 -8.14
N ARG A 184 5.31 20.52 -7.74
CA ARG A 184 5.07 21.95 -7.55
C ARG A 184 5.95 22.55 -6.43
N LEU A 185 6.08 21.85 -5.31
CA LEU A 185 6.78 22.36 -4.12
C LEU A 185 8.30 22.25 -4.23
N THR A 186 8.80 21.20 -4.88
CA THR A 186 10.22 20.82 -4.84
C THR A 186 10.88 20.70 -6.21
N GLY A 187 10.10 20.58 -7.28
CA GLY A 187 10.60 20.21 -8.61
C GLY A 187 10.98 18.74 -8.76
N LEU A 188 10.78 17.91 -7.73
CA LEU A 188 11.08 16.48 -7.78
C LEU A 188 9.94 15.72 -8.50
N ASP A 189 10.32 14.89 -9.47
CA ASP A 189 9.45 13.92 -10.09
C ASP A 189 9.65 12.55 -9.43
N ALA A 190 8.56 11.92 -9.04
CA ALA A 190 8.55 10.65 -8.31
C ALA A 190 7.24 9.92 -8.56
N GLN A 191 7.22 8.60 -8.42
CA GLN A 191 5.97 7.84 -8.50
C GLN A 191 5.01 8.17 -7.35
N GLU A 192 3.72 7.86 -7.46
CA GLU A 192 2.69 8.36 -6.52
C GLU A 192 2.98 7.97 -5.06
N ASN A 193 3.39 6.72 -4.83
CA ASN A 193 3.72 6.23 -3.49
C ASN A 193 5.03 6.82 -2.95
N GLN A 194 6.02 7.04 -3.82
CA GLN A 194 7.25 7.73 -3.46
C GLN A 194 6.92 9.18 -3.07
N ALA A 195 6.18 9.89 -3.92
CA ALA A 195 5.78 11.27 -3.70
C ALA A 195 5.00 11.44 -2.39
N ARG A 196 4.02 10.55 -2.13
CA ARG A 196 3.29 10.52 -0.86
C ARG A 196 4.23 10.39 0.33
N ARG A 197 5.20 9.48 0.27
CA ARG A 197 6.15 9.27 1.39
C ARG A 197 7.06 10.47 1.63
N LEU A 198 7.57 11.08 0.56
CA LEU A 198 8.41 12.28 0.64
C LEU A 198 7.61 13.47 1.21
N LEU A 199 6.37 13.66 0.75
CA LEU A 199 5.47 14.70 1.27
C LEU A 199 5.19 14.50 2.76
N ASN A 200 4.90 13.27 3.20
CA ASN A 200 4.63 13.01 4.62
C ASN A 200 5.84 13.31 5.53
N ASP A 201 7.06 13.03 5.06
CA ASP A 201 8.28 13.38 5.79
C ASP A 201 8.51 14.90 5.81
N MET A 202 8.21 15.58 4.69
CA MET A 202 8.26 17.04 4.58
C MET A 202 7.24 17.74 5.48
N ASP A 203 6.01 17.23 5.55
CA ASP A 203 4.95 17.75 6.41
C ASP A 203 5.31 17.53 7.89
N THR A 204 5.91 16.38 8.22
CA THR A 204 6.47 16.12 9.56
C THR A 204 7.61 17.08 9.89
N PHE A 205 8.53 17.31 8.95
CA PHE A 205 9.64 18.25 9.11
C PHE A 205 9.14 19.68 9.33
N ARG A 206 8.12 20.12 8.59
CA ARG A 206 7.48 21.44 8.77
C ARG A 206 6.86 21.56 10.16
N ALA A 207 6.08 20.55 10.58
CA ALA A 207 5.46 20.52 11.90
C ALA A 207 6.49 20.54 13.05
N ASP A 208 7.68 20.01 12.84
CA ASP A 208 8.72 19.97 13.87
C ASP A 208 9.57 21.24 13.94
N ASN A 209 9.87 21.84 12.79
CA ASN A 209 10.79 22.96 12.73
C ASN A 209 10.05 24.30 12.79
N ASN A 210 9.00 24.47 11.99
CA ASN A 210 8.25 25.73 11.91
C ASN A 210 6.79 25.51 11.44
N PRO A 211 5.86 25.13 12.34
CA PRO A 211 4.45 24.88 11.99
C PRO A 211 3.74 26.05 11.30
N GLY A 212 4.11 27.29 11.64
CA GLY A 212 3.48 28.51 11.10
C GLY A 212 4.12 29.02 9.80
N MET A 213 5.11 28.31 9.27
CA MET A 213 5.84 28.72 8.08
C MET A 213 5.10 28.32 6.80
N ASP A 214 5.35 29.11 5.76
CA ASP A 214 4.87 28.86 4.40
C ASP A 214 5.31 27.46 3.91
N GLU A 215 4.42 26.79 3.18
CA GLU A 215 4.62 25.42 2.74
C GLU A 215 5.74 25.32 1.72
N GLU A 216 5.78 26.20 0.70
CA GLU A 216 6.83 26.23 -0.31
C GLU A 216 8.21 26.44 0.33
N TYR A 217 8.32 27.36 1.28
CA TYR A 217 9.58 27.60 1.96
C TYR A 217 10.01 26.41 2.83
N SER A 218 9.07 25.77 3.54
CA SER A 218 9.35 24.57 4.33
C SER A 218 9.79 23.40 3.44
N ALA A 219 9.20 23.26 2.26
CA ALA A 219 9.59 22.28 1.26
C ALA A 219 11.03 22.50 0.78
N HIS A 220 11.42 23.75 0.50
CA HIS A 220 12.79 24.07 0.13
C HIS A 220 13.80 23.73 1.23
N LEU A 221 13.46 24.05 2.49
CA LEU A 221 14.30 23.68 3.63
C LEU A 221 14.42 22.16 3.76
N TRP A 222 13.32 21.42 3.64
CA TRP A 222 13.33 19.96 3.68
C TRP A 222 14.22 19.36 2.58
N VAL A 223 14.14 19.88 1.35
CA VAL A 223 15.02 19.43 0.26
C VAL A 223 16.49 19.61 0.62
N SER A 224 16.86 20.79 1.13
CA SER A 224 18.26 21.09 1.46
C SER A 224 18.79 20.35 2.70
N GLN A 225 17.93 20.06 3.68
CA GLN A 225 18.34 19.51 4.99
C GLN A 225 18.11 18.01 5.15
N VAL A 226 17.22 17.43 4.35
CA VAL A 226 16.86 16.00 4.44
C VAL A 226 17.15 15.31 3.12
N PHE A 227 16.55 15.76 2.03
CA PHE A 227 16.67 15.09 0.73
C PHE A 227 18.11 15.08 0.19
N GLU A 228 18.73 16.26 0.02
CA GLU A 228 20.09 16.36 -0.52
C GLU A 228 21.14 15.65 0.34
N PRO A 229 21.13 15.73 1.69
CA PRO A 229 22.07 14.99 2.52
C PRO A 229 21.96 13.48 2.37
N ILE A 230 20.74 12.93 2.28
CA ILE A 230 20.55 11.49 2.03
C ILE A 230 21.15 11.13 0.67
N VAL A 231 20.82 11.85 -0.39
CA VAL A 231 21.35 11.58 -1.74
C VAL A 231 22.87 11.66 -1.77
N ARG A 232 23.48 12.66 -1.10
CA ARG A 232 24.94 12.82 -1.03
C ARG A 232 25.65 11.76 -0.19
N SER A 233 24.95 11.17 0.78
CA SER A 233 25.52 10.12 1.64
C SER A 233 25.68 8.78 0.92
N ILE A 234 24.94 8.56 -0.17
CA ILE A 234 24.98 7.32 -0.93
C ILE A 234 26.30 7.25 -1.72
N PRO A 235 27.12 6.20 -1.52
CA PRO A 235 28.36 6.02 -2.26
C PRO A 235 28.15 6.04 -3.78
N ARG A 236 29.03 6.75 -4.51
CA ARG A 236 28.91 6.96 -5.98
C ARG A 236 28.91 5.66 -6.79
N ASP A 237 29.48 4.61 -6.25
CA ASP A 237 29.49 3.29 -6.88
C ASP A 237 28.13 2.60 -6.73
N LEU A 238 27.39 2.86 -5.63
CA LEU A 238 26.03 2.37 -5.39
C LEU A 238 24.96 3.26 -6.05
N SER A 239 25.23 4.54 -6.27
CA SER A 239 24.25 5.50 -6.82
C SER A 239 23.92 5.32 -8.30
N ARG A 240 24.77 4.62 -9.09
CA ARG A 240 24.64 4.56 -10.56
C ARG A 240 23.37 3.88 -11.08
N LYS A 241 22.63 3.18 -10.22
CA LYS A 241 21.41 2.44 -10.58
C LYS A 241 20.17 2.90 -9.82
N LEU A 242 20.28 3.89 -8.94
CA LEU A 242 19.20 4.30 -8.05
C LEU A 242 18.87 5.77 -8.27
N GLU A 243 17.65 6.05 -8.69
CA GLU A 243 17.15 7.42 -8.81
C GLU A 243 17.14 8.11 -7.44
N PRO A 244 17.47 9.41 -7.33
CA PRO A 244 17.55 10.10 -6.05
C PRO A 244 16.28 10.03 -5.20
N ALA A 245 15.10 10.13 -5.83
CA ALA A 245 13.83 10.02 -5.14
C ALA A 245 13.60 8.62 -4.56
N GLU A 246 14.00 7.58 -5.28
CA GLU A 246 13.90 6.18 -4.81
C GLU A 246 14.85 5.93 -3.63
N ALA A 247 16.08 6.43 -3.72
CA ALA A 247 17.04 6.37 -2.63
C ALA A 247 16.49 6.96 -1.32
N VAL A 248 15.92 8.16 -1.39
CA VAL A 248 15.35 8.82 -0.21
C VAL A 248 14.11 8.07 0.27
N HIS A 249 13.26 7.61 -0.64
CA HIS A 249 12.10 6.79 -0.32
C HIS A 249 12.47 5.54 0.49
N GLU A 250 13.44 4.75 0.00
CA GLU A 250 13.90 3.52 0.64
C GLU A 250 14.55 3.80 2.01
N VAL A 251 15.35 4.87 2.14
CA VAL A 251 15.94 5.27 3.45
C VAL A 251 14.86 5.64 4.46
N LEU A 252 13.84 6.40 4.06
CA LEU A 252 12.76 6.80 4.95
C LEU A 252 11.90 5.60 5.36
N GLU A 253 11.69 4.64 4.46
CA GLU A 253 11.06 3.36 4.77
C GLU A 253 11.88 2.56 5.78
N HIS A 254 13.18 2.42 5.55
CA HIS A 254 14.10 1.73 6.46
C HIS A 254 14.10 2.37 7.85
N ARG A 255 14.16 3.71 7.92
CA ARG A 255 14.09 4.47 9.18
C ARG A 255 12.83 4.15 9.96
N TRP A 256 11.71 3.99 9.25
CA TRP A 256 10.47 3.61 9.91
C TRP A 256 10.53 2.19 10.46
N TYR A 257 10.91 1.19 9.67
CA TYR A 257 10.99 -0.19 10.15
C TYR A 257 11.84 -0.30 11.41
N MET A 258 12.99 0.39 11.43
CA MET A 258 13.84 0.49 12.63
C MET A 258 13.12 1.14 13.82
N SER A 259 12.38 2.22 13.57
CA SER A 259 11.64 2.96 14.60
C SER A 259 10.53 2.12 15.23
N GLU A 260 9.85 1.32 14.43
CA GLU A 260 8.80 0.42 14.89
C GLU A 260 9.37 -0.76 15.69
N GLU A 261 10.38 -1.44 15.14
CA GLU A 261 11.03 -2.58 15.81
C GLU A 261 11.61 -2.18 17.18
N GLN A 262 12.19 -0.98 17.25
CA GLN A 262 12.83 -0.48 18.47
C GLN A 262 11.91 0.38 19.34
N ALA A 263 10.66 0.60 18.92
CA ALA A 263 9.67 1.45 19.58
C ALA A 263 10.22 2.83 20.01
N ARG A 264 11.08 3.44 19.19
CA ARG A 264 11.74 4.73 19.49
C ARG A 264 11.98 5.54 18.22
N HIS A 265 12.16 6.85 18.40
CA HIS A 265 12.63 7.71 17.32
C HIS A 265 14.06 7.34 16.87
N ILE A 266 14.25 7.18 15.55
CA ILE A 266 15.54 6.91 14.90
C ILE A 266 16.02 8.18 14.18
N PRO A 267 17.17 8.77 14.56
CA PRO A 267 17.77 9.88 13.84
C PRO A 267 18.07 9.54 12.37
N LEU A 268 17.95 10.53 11.48
CA LEU A 268 18.16 10.30 10.04
C LEU A 268 19.54 9.73 9.70
N ALA A 269 20.60 10.22 10.33
CA ALA A 269 21.96 9.73 10.10
C ALA A 269 22.13 8.25 10.46
N GLU A 270 21.48 7.81 11.54
CA GLU A 270 21.48 6.40 11.98
C GLU A 270 20.81 5.50 10.93
N ALA A 271 19.65 5.93 10.42
CA ALA A 271 18.91 5.18 9.41
C ALA A 271 19.64 5.12 8.06
N VAL A 272 20.24 6.23 7.62
CA VAL A 272 21.05 6.28 6.40
C VAL A 272 22.20 5.28 6.48
N GLN A 273 22.94 5.27 7.59
CA GLN A 273 24.06 4.35 7.76
C GLN A 273 23.58 2.90 7.76
N SER A 274 22.53 2.61 8.53
CA SER A 274 21.95 1.27 8.60
C SER A 274 21.45 0.79 7.24
N TYR A 275 20.76 1.63 6.47
CA TYR A 275 20.27 1.30 5.13
C TYR A 275 21.42 1.02 4.15
N ILE A 276 22.48 1.85 4.17
CA ILE A 276 23.65 1.62 3.32
C ILE A 276 24.30 0.27 3.64
N GLU A 277 24.45 -0.06 4.93
CA GLU A 277 25.13 -1.28 5.37
C GLU A 277 24.29 -2.55 5.17
N SER A 278 22.99 -2.50 5.49
CA SER A 278 22.12 -3.68 5.54
C SER A 278 21.35 -3.93 4.25
N VAL A 279 21.00 -2.90 3.48
CA VAL A 279 20.16 -3.04 2.28
C VAL A 279 20.97 -2.77 1.02
N LEU A 280 21.55 -1.57 0.91
CA LEU A 280 22.10 -1.10 -0.36
C LEU A 280 23.36 -1.87 -0.79
N ARG A 281 24.20 -2.31 0.17
CA ARG A 281 25.38 -3.15 -0.11
C ARG A 281 24.99 -4.53 -0.63
N HIS A 282 24.03 -5.21 0.00
CA HIS A 282 23.62 -6.56 -0.38
C HIS A 282 22.82 -6.59 -1.70
N ARG A 283 22.14 -5.49 -2.06
CA ARG A 283 21.48 -5.36 -3.37
C ARG A 283 22.44 -5.54 -4.54
N ARG A 284 23.70 -5.16 -4.36
CA ARG A 284 24.75 -5.43 -5.35
C ARG A 284 25.10 -6.90 -5.40
N ASP A 285 25.18 -7.59 -4.26
CA ASP A 285 25.50 -9.01 -4.22
C ASP A 285 24.40 -9.81 -4.92
N GLU A 286 23.12 -9.51 -4.69
CA GLU A 286 22.00 -10.15 -5.40
C GLU A 286 22.01 -9.85 -6.91
N ALA A 287 22.23 -8.59 -7.30
CA ALA A 287 22.33 -8.23 -8.71
C ALA A 287 23.60 -8.81 -9.37
N ALA A 288 24.71 -8.96 -8.64
CA ALA A 288 25.94 -9.59 -9.11
C ALA A 288 25.82 -11.11 -9.19
N ILE A 289 25.05 -11.74 -8.29
CA ILE A 289 24.66 -13.15 -8.35
C ILE A 289 23.72 -13.38 -9.55
N MET A 290 22.77 -12.48 -9.83
CA MET A 290 21.92 -12.56 -11.03
C MET A 290 22.65 -12.23 -12.34
N LEU A 291 23.72 -11.43 -12.32
CA LEU A 291 24.52 -11.08 -13.50
C LEU A 291 25.71 -12.03 -13.76
N ASN A 292 26.02 -12.96 -12.83
CA ASN A 292 27.02 -14.02 -13.03
C ASN A 292 26.43 -15.44 -12.85
N PRO A 293 25.43 -15.88 -13.64
CA PRO A 293 25.10 -17.31 -13.69
C PRO A 293 26.18 -18.15 -14.40
N ASP A 294 27.06 -17.54 -15.20
CA ASP A 294 27.70 -18.24 -16.31
C ASP A 294 29.13 -18.76 -16.05
N THR A 295 29.55 -19.00 -14.82
CA THR A 295 30.88 -19.64 -14.61
C THR A 295 30.93 -20.66 -13.48
N GLU A 296 30.13 -20.52 -12.42
CA GLU A 296 30.04 -21.58 -11.40
C GLU A 296 28.96 -22.60 -11.74
N LEU A 297 27.79 -22.18 -12.21
CA LEU A 297 26.69 -23.08 -12.58
C LEU A 297 27.05 -23.95 -13.79
N LEU A 298 27.82 -23.41 -14.74
CA LEU A 298 28.40 -24.14 -15.87
C LEU A 298 29.47 -25.16 -15.44
N LYS A 299 30.32 -24.84 -14.46
CA LYS A 299 31.32 -25.80 -13.93
C LYS A 299 30.70 -26.93 -13.14
N ILE A 300 29.61 -26.67 -12.41
CA ILE A 300 28.87 -27.69 -11.67
C ILE A 300 28.18 -28.65 -12.66
N LEU A 301 27.56 -28.12 -13.73
CA LEU A 301 26.95 -28.93 -14.78
C LEU A 301 27.97 -29.71 -15.63
N GLU A 302 29.18 -29.16 -15.86
CA GLU A 302 30.27 -29.88 -16.52
C GLU A 302 30.85 -31.00 -15.64
N ALA A 303 30.95 -30.80 -14.33
CA ALA A 303 31.40 -31.85 -13.39
C ALA A 303 30.40 -33.01 -13.26
N GLU A 304 29.09 -32.72 -13.20
CA GLU A 304 28.04 -33.76 -13.15
C GLU A 304 27.92 -34.55 -14.45
N THR A 305 28.21 -33.93 -15.61
CA THR A 305 28.18 -34.63 -16.90
C THR A 305 29.40 -35.53 -17.12
N GLU A 306 30.56 -35.18 -16.57
CA GLU A 306 31.74 -36.06 -16.57
C GLU A 306 31.59 -37.27 -15.63
N GLU A 307 31.03 -37.11 -14.43
CA GLU A 307 30.77 -38.25 -13.53
C GLU A 307 29.75 -39.24 -14.11
N SER A 308 28.74 -38.77 -14.85
CA SER A 308 27.76 -39.65 -15.51
C SER A 308 28.32 -40.45 -16.69
N ARG A 309 29.45 -40.02 -17.27
CA ARG A 309 30.08 -40.67 -18.44
C ARG A 309 31.04 -41.80 -18.09
N TYR A 310 31.50 -41.88 -16.85
CA TYR A 310 32.42 -42.92 -16.37
C TYR A 310 31.77 -43.99 -15.48
N GLY A 311 30.45 -43.91 -15.22
CA GLY A 311 29.74 -44.84 -14.32
C GLY A 311 28.91 -45.95 -14.99
N ALA A 312 28.93 -46.07 -16.32
CA ALA A 312 28.01 -46.94 -17.06
C ALA A 312 28.71 -48.00 -17.94
N ASP A 313 29.93 -48.42 -17.57
CA ASP A 313 30.62 -49.49 -18.28
C ASP A 313 31.51 -50.27 -17.31
N GLU A 314 30.92 -51.18 -16.51
CA GLU A 314 31.64 -52.36 -16.03
C GLU A 314 30.70 -53.47 -15.52
N SER A 315 30.84 -54.62 -16.19
CA SER A 315 30.54 -56.00 -15.79
C SER A 315 29.12 -56.58 -15.95
N ASP A 316 28.98 -57.21 -17.12
CA ASP A 316 28.25 -58.45 -17.39
C ASP A 316 28.58 -59.61 -16.42
N ASP A 317 27.66 -60.58 -16.45
CA ASP A 317 27.78 -62.02 -16.15
C ASP A 317 27.75 -62.51 -14.69
N GLU A 318 26.69 -63.25 -14.32
CA GLU A 318 26.71 -64.74 -14.35
C GLU A 318 25.49 -65.32 -13.61
N TYR A 319 24.66 -66.12 -14.31
CA TYR A 319 23.65 -67.03 -13.75
C TYR A 319 24.35 -68.28 -13.15
N PRO A 320 23.77 -68.98 -12.15
CA PRO A 320 23.02 -70.17 -12.54
C PRO A 320 21.77 -70.51 -11.69
N ASP A 321 20.94 -71.34 -12.32
CA ASP A 321 19.76 -72.08 -11.88
C ASP A 321 19.86 -72.77 -10.51
N VAL A 322 18.69 -72.95 -9.87
CA VAL A 322 18.33 -74.25 -9.26
C VAL A 322 16.82 -74.50 -9.40
N ASP A 323 16.48 -75.59 -10.09
CA ASP A 323 15.17 -76.24 -10.25
C ASP A 323 14.64 -76.91 -8.96
N ASP A 324 13.35 -77.28 -9.06
CA ASP A 324 12.51 -78.21 -8.26
C ASP A 324 11.79 -77.70 -6.99
#